data_AF-A0A859CU16-F1
#
_entry.id   AF-A0A859CU16-F1
#
_cell.length_a   1.000
_cell.length_b   1.000
_cell.length_c   1.000
_cell.angle_alpha   90.00
_cell.angle_beta   90.00
_cell.angle_gamma   90.00
#
_symmetry.space_group_name_H-M   'P 1'
#
loop_
_entity.id
_entity.type
_entity.pdbx_description
1 polymer ?
#
loop_
_entity_poly.entity_id
_entity_poly.type
_entity_poly.pdbx_seq_one_letter_code
_entity_poly.pdbx_strand_id
1 'polypeptide(L)' 'MIISDTGVPDKHISVDEWGGETMLRLDDGWCSAVDRDTYLCTIYENRPWICREFEMGSDECREEFNVIR' A
#
# COMPACT_ATOMS: atom_id res chain seq x y z
N MET A 1 -6.84 -3.51 1.93
CA MET A 1 -7.24 -4.89 1.64
C MET A 1 -6.19 -5.52 0.74
N ILE A 2 -5.67 -6.68 1.11
CA ILE A 2 -4.78 -7.48 0.27
C ILE A 2 -5.68 -8.42 -0.51
N ILE A 3 -5.80 -8.18 -1.82
CA ILE A 3 -6.59 -9.01 -2.72
C ILE A 3 -5.58 -9.84 -3.50
N SER A 4 -5.65 -11.17 -3.35
CA SER A 4 -4.73 -12.20 -3.89
C SER A 4 -3.36 -12.35 -3.20
N ASP A 5 -2.83 -13.58 -3.27
CA ASP A 5 -1.49 -13.93 -2.77
C ASP A 5 -0.42 -13.28 -3.66
N THR A 6 0.08 -12.15 -3.21
CA THR A 6 1.05 -11.30 -3.91
C THR A 6 2.47 -11.49 -3.36
N GLY A 7 2.63 -12.34 -2.35
CA GLY A 7 3.88 -12.54 -1.62
C GLY A 7 4.24 -11.39 -0.68
N VAL A 8 3.27 -10.60 -0.23
CA VAL A 8 3.50 -9.58 0.82
C VAL A 8 4.06 -10.29 2.06
N PRO A 9 5.22 -9.87 2.61
CA PRO A 9 5.76 -10.50 3.81
C PRO A 9 4.84 -10.29 5.03
N ASP A 10 4.63 -11.34 5.84
CA ASP A 10 3.71 -11.35 6.99
C ASP A 10 3.90 -10.17 7.95
N LYS A 11 5.14 -9.71 8.15
CA LYS A 11 5.46 -8.54 9.00
C LYS A 11 4.79 -7.24 8.54
N HIS A 12 4.30 -7.20 7.31
CA HIS A 12 3.60 -6.06 6.72
C HIS A 12 2.08 -6.29 6.62
N ILE A 13 1.56 -7.38 7.18
CA ILE A 13 0.15 -7.77 7.14
C ILE A 13 -0.50 -7.53 8.51
N SER A 14 -1.70 -6.97 8.49
CA SER A 14 -2.61 -6.90 9.63
C SER A 14 -3.87 -7.69 9.30
N VAL A 15 -4.29 -8.55 10.23
CA VAL A 15 -5.48 -9.40 10.10
C VAL A 15 -6.56 -8.89 11.06
N ASP A 16 -7.76 -8.67 10.55
CA ASP A 16 -8.91 -8.28 11.38
C ASP A 16 -9.58 -9.49 12.07
N GLU A 17 -10.61 -9.23 12.88
CA GLU A 17 -11.34 -10.27 13.64
C GLU A 17 -12.07 -11.29 12.76
N TRP A 18 -12.30 -10.97 11.49
CA TRP A 18 -12.96 -11.84 10.51
C TRP A 18 -11.97 -12.54 9.58
N GLY A 19 -10.66 -12.37 9.80
CA GLY A 19 -9.61 -12.95 8.95
C GLY A 19 -9.30 -12.14 7.70
N GLY A 20 -9.80 -10.91 7.59
CA GLY A 20 -9.50 -10.00 6.49
C GLY A 20 -8.07 -9.46 6.58
N GLU A 21 -7.31 -9.62 5.49
CA GLU A 21 -5.93 -9.14 5.41
C GLU A 21 -5.83 -7.73 4.83
N THR A 22 -5.05 -6.90 5.51
CA THR A 22 -4.73 -5.53 5.10
C THR A 22 -3.25 -5.25 5.28
N MET A 23 -2.74 -4.21 4.61
CA MET A 23 -1.39 -3.74 4.91
C MET A 23 -1.37 -3.17 6.34
N LEU A 24 -0.39 -3.61 7.14
CA LEU A 24 -0.13 -3.05 8.46
C LEU A 24 0.19 -1.56 8.34
N ARG A 25 -0.58 -0.74 9.05
CA ARG A 25 -0.36 0.72 9.20
C ARG A 25 0.35 0.99 10.51
N LEU A 26 1.33 1.90 10.47
CA LEU A 26 2.04 2.36 11.66
C LEU A 26 1.35 3.61 12.24
N ASP A 27 1.84 4.09 13.38
CA ASP A 27 1.25 5.22 14.12
C ASP A 27 1.26 6.54 13.34
N ASP A 28 2.15 6.67 12.35
CA ASP A 28 2.17 7.80 11.42
C ASP A 28 1.05 7.73 10.37
N GLY A 29 0.25 6.66 10.42
CA GLY A 29 -0.80 6.40 9.47
C GLY A 29 -0.25 6.09 8.10
N TRP A 30 0.98 5.60 7.93
CA TRP A 30 1.51 5.08 6.66
C TRP A 30 1.62 3.56 6.69
N CYS A 31 1.68 2.95 5.50
CA CYS A 31 1.95 1.52 5.39
C CYS A 31 3.37 1.21 5.91
N SER A 32 3.52 0.12 6.67
CA SER A 32 4.79 -0.36 7.22
C SER A 32 5.88 -0.65 6.19
N ALA A 33 5.51 -0.79 4.91
CA ALA A 33 6.45 -1.09 3.82
C ALA A 33 6.89 0.15 3.02
N VAL A 34 6.39 1.35 3.33
CA VAL A 34 6.83 2.58 2.65
C VAL A 34 8.13 3.10 3.27
N ASP A 35 9.11 3.42 2.44
CA ASP A 35 10.28 4.17 2.87
C ASP A 35 9.94 5.66 2.92
N ARG A 36 10.19 6.33 4.05
CA ARG A 36 9.75 7.72 4.29
C ARG A 36 10.62 8.75 3.56
N ASP A 37 11.84 8.39 3.20
CA ASP A 37 12.77 9.30 2.53
C ASP A 37 12.53 9.30 1.01
N THR A 38 12.20 8.14 0.45
CA THR A 38 12.02 7.93 -0.99
C THR A 38 10.56 7.89 -1.43
N TYR A 39 9.63 7.69 -0.49
CA TYR A 39 8.21 7.42 -0.73
C TYR A 39 7.94 6.17 -1.58
N LEU A 40 8.93 5.29 -1.74
CA LEU A 40 8.80 4.03 -2.46
C LEU A 40 8.51 2.89 -1.49
N CYS A 41 7.86 1.85 -2.00
CA CYS A 41 7.61 0.63 -1.23
C CYS A 41 8.88 -0.23 -1.21
N THR A 42 9.36 -0.64 -0.05
CA THR A 42 10.51 -1.54 0.12
C THR A 42 10.24 -2.96 -0.35
N ILE A 43 8.97 -3.30 -0.60
CA ILE A 43 8.49 -4.59 -1.10
C ILE A 43 8.01 -4.50 -2.56
N TYR A 44 8.64 -3.66 -3.39
CA TYR A 44 8.13 -3.27 -4.71
C TYR A 44 7.62 -4.45 -5.59
N GLU A 45 8.37 -5.55 -5.61
CA GLU A 45 8.07 -6.79 -6.35
C GLU A 45 6.95 -7.65 -5.73
N ASN A 46 6.66 -7.44 -4.46
CA ASN A 46 5.68 -8.16 -3.65
C ASN A 46 4.52 -7.26 -3.20
N ARG A 47 4.34 -6.10 -3.82
CA ARG A 47 3.22 -5.21 -3.51
C ARG A 47 1.89 -5.92 -3.74
N PRO A 48 0.87 -5.65 -2.90
CA PRO A 48 -0.47 -6.16 -3.12
C PRO A 48 -1.01 -5.66 -4.46
N TRP A 49 -1.92 -6.43 -5.07
CA TRP A 49 -2.41 -6.18 -6.43
C TRP A 49 -2.95 -4.76 -6.60
N ILE A 50 -3.73 -4.29 -5.64
CA ILE A 50 -4.29 -2.92 -5.66
C ILE A 50 -3.21 -1.83 -5.74
N CYS A 51 -2.04 -2.04 -5.15
CA CYS A 51 -0.92 -1.09 -5.23
C CYS A 51 -0.12 -1.20 -6.53
N ARG A 52 -0.39 -2.21 -7.38
CA ARG A 52 0.17 -2.35 -8.73
C ARG A 52 -0.73 -1.71 -9.79
N GLU A 53 -2.04 -1.83 -9.58
CA GLU A 53 -3.03 -1.21 -10.47
C GLU A 53 -3.02 0.32 -10.35
N PHE A 54 -2.77 0.85 -9.16
CA PHE A 54 -2.51 2.28 -8.99
C PHE A 54 -1.10 2.63 -9.47
N GLU A 55 -1.00 2.96 -10.76
CA GLU A 55 0.24 3.45 -11.36
C GLU A 55 0.54 4.87 -10.87
N MET A 56 1.70 5.07 -10.24
CA MET A 56 2.15 6.40 -9.86
C MET A 56 2.30 7.28 -11.11
N GLY A 57 1.62 8.42 -11.14
CA GLY A 57 1.62 9.34 -12.27
C GLY A 57 0.52 9.08 -13.31
N SER A 58 -0.36 8.10 -13.09
CA SER A 58 -1.62 7.94 -13.85
C SER A 58 -2.52 9.17 -13.69
N ASP A 59 -3.55 9.29 -14.52
CA ASP A 59 -4.50 10.39 -14.42
C ASP A 59 -5.28 10.35 -13.08
N GLU A 60 -5.64 9.16 -12.58
CA GLU A 60 -6.26 9.00 -11.26
C GLU A 60 -5.29 9.43 -10.13
N CYS A 61 -4.00 9.08 -10.25
CA CYS A 61 -2.97 9.54 -9.31
C CYS A 61 -2.87 11.08 -9.30
N ARG A 62 -2.92 11.70 -10.48
CA ARG A 62 -2.86 13.17 -10.62
C ARG A 62 -4.12 13.85 -10.07
N GLU A 63 -5.29 13.26 -10.26
CA GLU A 63 -6.55 13.81 -9.73
C GLU A 63 -6.52 13.88 -8.20
N GLU A 64 -6.05 12.84 -7.51
CA GLU A 64 -5.93 12.80 -6.05
C GLU A 64 -4.90 13.80 -5.48
N PHE A 65 -3.85 14.15 -6.24
CA PHE A 65 -2.88 15.17 -5.83
C PHE A 65 -3.26 16.60 -6.28
N ASN A 66 -4.07 16.75 -7.33
CA ASN A 66 -4.55 18.04 -7.85
C ASN A 66 -5.78 18.58 -7.12
N VAL A 67 -6.27 17.91 -6.08
CA VAL A 67 -7.39 18.37 -5.24
C VAL A 67 -6.96 19.28 -4.07
N ILE A 68 -5.77 19.90 -4.11
CA ILE A 68 -5.54 21.09 -3.28
C ILE A 68 -6.44 22.22 -3.79
N ARG A 69 -7.60 22.34 -3.16
CA ARG A 69 -8.51 23.49 -3.21
C ARG A 69 -8.45 24.24 -1.89
#